data_AF-A0A519MKK4-F1
#
_entry.id   AF-A0A519MKK4-F1
#
_cell.length_a   1.000
_cell.length_b   1.000
_cell.length_c   1.000
_cell.angle_alpha   90.00
_cell.angle_beta   90.00
_cell.angle_gamma   90.00
#
_symmetry.space_group_name_H-M   'P 1'
#
loop_
_entity.id
_entity.type
_entity.pdbx_description
1 polymer ?
#
loop_
_entity_poly.entity_id
_entity_poly.type
_entity_poly.pdbx_seq_one_letter_code
_entity_poly.pdbx_strand_id
1 'polypeptide(L)'
;MTKIIPGGFTKKQLFLIAIGFTIFYFSFDYLGDAMFKMALGGNSDAILATVHDAKLSPSILRRTGDISSDSYNIHKPATSEDSATLRIDLKGEKANVLIKSYAVREATGIWIIYQSDTTFSN
;
A
#
# COMPACT_ATOMS: atom_id res chain seq x y z
N MET A 1 -4.82 10.33 -52.32
CA MET A 1 -5.75 10.77 -51.26
C MET A 1 -6.39 9.55 -50.64
N THR A 2 -5.91 9.10 -49.48
CA THR A 2 -6.46 7.91 -48.79
C THR A 2 -7.05 8.38 -47.47
N LYS A 3 -8.38 8.32 -47.39
CA LYS A 3 -9.18 8.77 -46.25
C LYS A 3 -9.21 7.62 -45.23
N ILE A 4 -8.40 7.72 -44.18
CA ILE A 4 -8.46 6.81 -43.03
C ILE A 4 -9.61 7.28 -42.15
N ILE A 5 -10.75 6.58 -42.21
CA ILE A 5 -11.90 6.82 -41.33
C ILE A 5 -11.61 6.09 -40.00
N PRO A 6 -11.81 6.73 -38.84
CA PRO A 6 -11.40 6.19 -37.55
C PRO A 6 -12.34 5.07 -37.12
N GLY A 7 -11.78 3.89 -36.85
CA GLY A 7 -12.51 2.80 -36.22
C GLY A 7 -12.87 3.19 -34.78
N GLY A 8 -14.08 3.71 -34.58
CA GLY A 8 -14.61 4.02 -33.26
C GLY A 8 -14.86 2.75 -32.47
N PHE A 9 -14.25 2.66 -31.28
CA PHE A 9 -14.52 1.57 -30.33
C PHE A 9 -16.01 1.48 -30.05
N THR A 10 -16.58 0.29 -30.25
CA THR A 10 -17.99 0.05 -29.95
C THR A 10 -18.21 -0.01 -28.43
N LYS A 11 -19.39 0.41 -27.94
CA LYS A 11 -19.72 0.40 -26.49
C LYS A 11 -19.45 -0.95 -25.82
N LYS A 12 -19.64 -2.07 -26.55
CA LYS A 12 -19.33 -3.43 -26.07
C LYS A 12 -17.83 -3.65 -25.86
N GLN A 13 -16.98 -3.16 -26.76
CA GLN A 13 -15.51 -3.24 -26.61
C GLN A 13 -15.02 -2.37 -25.45
N LEU A 14 -15.60 -1.18 -25.27
CA LEU A 14 -15.29 -0.33 -24.11
C LEU A 14 -15.65 -1.02 -22.79
N PHE A 15 -16.80 -1.71 -22.73
CA PHE A 15 -17.22 -2.47 -21.56
C PHE A 15 -16.28 -3.65 -21.25
N LEU A 16 -15.85 -4.39 -22.27
CA LEU A 16 -14.92 -5.50 -22.08
C LEU A 16 -13.53 -5.04 -21.62
N ILE A 17 -13.06 -3.90 -22.12
CA ILE A 17 -11.81 -3.28 -21.65
C ILE A 17 -11.96 -2.83 -20.20
N ALA A 18 -13.07 -2.17 -19.84
CA ALA A 18 -13.31 -1.73 -18.48
C ALA A 18 -13.35 -2.92 -17.50
N ILE A 19 -14.09 -4.00 -17.84
CA ILE A 19 -14.17 -5.21 -17.03
C ILE A 19 -12.79 -5.88 -16.90
N GLY A 20 -12.06 -6.02 -17.99
CA GLY A 20 -10.70 -6.57 -17.98
C GLY A 20 -9.76 -5.74 -17.11
N PHE A 21 -9.88 -4.41 -17.16
CA PHE A 21 -9.10 -3.50 -16.33
C PHE A 21 -9.50 -3.61 -14.85
N THR A 22 -10.78 -3.75 -14.52
CA THR A 22 -11.23 -3.95 -13.13
C THR A 22 -10.74 -5.28 -12.57
N ILE A 23 -10.84 -6.37 -13.33
CA ILE A 23 -10.35 -7.70 -12.90
C ILE A 23 -8.83 -7.67 -12.74
N PHE A 24 -8.10 -7.05 -13.67
CA PHE A 24 -6.65 -6.90 -13.59
C PHE A 24 -6.23 -6.08 -12.37
N TYR A 25 -6.87 -4.93 -12.14
CA TYR A 25 -6.57 -4.04 -11.01
C TYR A 25 -6.83 -4.75 -9.67
N PHE A 26 -7.98 -5.42 -9.53
CA PHE A 26 -8.30 -6.23 -8.35
C PHE A 26 -7.33 -7.40 -8.17
N SER A 27 -6.94 -8.08 -9.25
CA SER A 27 -6.01 -9.21 -9.17
C SER A 27 -4.62 -8.78 -8.69
N PHE A 28 -4.16 -7.58 -9.09
CA PHE A 28 -2.89 -7.03 -8.63
C PHE A 28 -2.93 -6.58 -7.17
N ASP A 29 -4.05 -6.03 -6.69
CA ASP A 29 -4.24 -5.72 -5.27
C ASP A 29 -4.20 -6.99 -4.40
N TYR A 30 -4.91 -8.05 -4.83
CA TYR A 30 -4.90 -9.34 -4.13
C TYR A 30 -3.54 -10.04 -4.18
N LEU A 31 -2.81 -9.94 -5.30
CA LEU A 31 -1.45 -10.47 -5.38
C LEU A 31 -0.50 -9.72 -4.44
N GLY A 32 -0.66 -8.40 -4.30
CA GLY A 32 0.12 -7.60 -3.35
C GLY A 32 -0.06 -8.07 -1.91
N ASP A 33 -1.29 -8.33 -1.47
CA ASP A 33 -1.60 -8.82 -0.12
C ASP A 33 -1.19 -10.30 0.08
N ALA A 34 -1.30 -11.13 -0.96
CA ALA A 34 -0.83 -12.52 -0.91
C ALA A 34 0.71 -12.60 -0.85
N MET A 35 1.41 -11.76 -1.62
CA MET A 35 2.86 -11.63 -1.53
C MET A 35 3.29 -10.98 -0.21
N PHE A 36 2.48 -10.08 0.37
CA PHE A 36 2.68 -9.52 1.70
C PHE A 36 2.67 -10.62 2.78
N LYS A 37 1.69 -11.53 2.74
CA LYS A 37 1.60 -12.69 3.64
C LYS A 37 2.73 -13.70 3.42
N MET A 38 3.15 -13.91 2.17
CA MET A 38 4.27 -14.82 1.85
C MET A 38 5.64 -14.25 2.21
N ALA A 39 5.91 -12.97 1.94
CA ALA A 39 7.23 -12.36 2.09
C ALA A 39 7.61 -12.07 3.56
N LEU A 40 6.61 -11.92 4.42
CA LEU A 40 6.77 -11.67 5.86
C LEU A 40 6.68 -12.94 6.72
N GLY A 41 6.23 -14.06 6.13
CA GLY A 41 5.89 -15.28 6.87
C GLY A 41 4.70 -15.06 7.82
N GLY A 42 4.45 -16.02 8.72
CA GLY A 42 3.32 -16.03 9.67
C GLY A 42 3.28 -14.89 10.71
N ASN A 43 4.04 -13.81 10.50
CA ASN A 43 4.11 -12.61 11.33
C ASN A 43 3.59 -11.35 10.61
N SER A 44 2.84 -11.52 9.50
CA SER A 44 2.13 -10.44 8.80
C SER A 44 1.25 -9.59 9.73
N ASP A 45 0.79 -10.18 10.83
CA ASP A 45 -0.07 -9.56 11.82
C ASP A 45 0.62 -8.41 12.58
N ALA A 46 1.94 -8.49 12.81
CA ALA A 46 2.68 -7.42 13.50
C ALA A 46 2.74 -6.13 12.67
N ILE A 47 2.90 -6.27 11.34
CA ILE A 47 2.91 -5.13 10.43
C ILE A 47 1.50 -4.58 10.24
N LEU A 48 0.48 -5.44 10.08
CA LEU A 48 -0.91 -5.00 10.02
C LEU A 48 -1.34 -4.28 11.29
N ALA A 49 -0.95 -4.78 12.46
CA ALA A 49 -1.17 -4.13 13.75
C ALA A 49 -0.51 -2.75 13.78
N THR A 50 0.70 -2.61 13.26
CA THR A 50 1.39 -1.31 13.20
C THR A 50 0.68 -0.32 12.27
N VAL A 51 0.18 -0.77 11.11
CA VAL A 51 -0.61 0.08 10.20
C VAL A 51 -1.91 0.52 10.88
N HIS A 52 -2.57 -0.41 11.58
CA HIS A 52 -3.79 -0.13 12.31
C HIS A 52 -3.58 0.84 13.48
N ASP A 53 -2.53 0.64 14.27
CA ASP A 53 -2.15 1.52 15.39
C ASP A 53 -1.77 2.92 14.89
N ALA A 54 -1.09 3.02 13.75
CA ALA A 54 -0.79 4.30 13.12
C ALA A 54 -2.06 5.07 12.74
N LYS A 55 -3.07 4.39 12.20
CA LYS A 55 -4.37 4.99 11.86
C LYS A 55 -5.13 5.49 13.08
N LEU A 56 -5.08 4.75 14.19
CA LEU A 56 -5.78 5.09 15.43
C LEU A 56 -4.98 6.00 16.35
N SER A 57 -3.74 6.33 16.00
CA SER A 57 -2.86 7.15 16.83
C SER A 57 -3.49 8.53 17.07
N PRO A 58 -3.81 8.89 18.33
CA PRO A 58 -4.40 10.19 18.65
C PRO A 58 -3.51 11.36 18.22
N SER A 59 -2.19 11.14 18.20
CA SER A 59 -1.22 12.16 17.78
C SER A 59 -1.29 12.46 16.27
N ILE A 60 -1.59 11.45 15.46
CA ILE A 60 -1.77 11.56 14.01
C ILE A 60 -3.14 12.16 13.72
N LEU A 61 -4.21 11.57 14.26
CA LEU A 61 -5.60 12.03 14.08
C LEU A 61 -5.78 13.49 14.50
N ARG A 62 -5.10 13.96 15.56
CA ARG A 62 -5.15 15.37 15.98
C ARG A 62 -4.65 16.33 14.90
N ARG A 63 -3.70 15.90 14.06
CA ARG A 63 -3.08 16.72 13.00
C ARG A 63 -3.73 16.50 11.64
N THR A 64 -4.14 15.28 11.33
CA THR A 64 -4.73 14.91 10.04
C THR A 64 -6.24 15.07 9.99
N GLY A 65 -6.92 15.09 11.15
CA GLY A 65 -8.37 14.86 11.20
C GLY A 65 -8.71 13.41 10.87
N ASP A 66 -9.97 13.18 10.47
CA ASP A 66 -10.44 11.86 10.06
C ASP A 66 -9.69 11.38 8.82
N ILE A 67 -9.28 10.11 8.84
CA ILE A 67 -8.54 9.46 7.77
C ILE A 67 -9.54 9.06 6.68
N SER A 68 -9.45 9.70 5.52
CA SER A 68 -10.30 9.44 4.36
C SER A 68 -9.83 8.24 3.53
N SER A 69 -8.52 8.00 3.50
CA SER A 69 -7.92 6.86 2.80
C SER A 69 -6.54 6.55 3.34
N ASP A 70 -6.12 5.32 3.11
CA ASP A 70 -4.79 4.84 3.43
C ASP A 70 -4.24 3.98 2.30
N SER A 71 -2.92 4.00 2.19
CA SER A 71 -2.18 3.07 1.35
C SER A 71 -0.90 2.73 2.08
N TYR A 72 -0.42 1.51 1.88
CA TYR A 72 0.86 1.09 2.43
C TYR A 72 1.65 0.33 1.38
N ASN A 73 2.97 0.43 1.47
CA ASN A 73 3.90 -0.26 0.62
C ASN A 73 5.02 -0.85 1.47
N ILE A 74 5.40 -2.08 1.16
CA ILE A 74 6.57 -2.72 1.78
C ILE A 74 7.62 -2.91 0.71
N HIS A 75 8.79 -2.34 0.97
CA HIS A 75 9.97 -2.56 0.17
C HIS A 75 10.92 -3.51 0.90
N LYS A 76 11.09 -4.72 0.37
CA LYS A 76 12.11 -5.65 0.82
C LYS A 76 13.35 -5.49 -0.05
N PRO A 77 14.53 -5.13 0.50
CA PRO A 77 15.75 -5.08 -0.29
C PRO A 77 16.06 -6.48 -0.83
N ALA A 78 16.35 -6.60 -2.12
CA ALA A 78 16.67 -7.90 -2.75
C ALA A 78 17.87 -8.62 -2.08
N THR A 79 18.74 -7.86 -1.40
CA THR A 79 19.95 -8.35 -0.73
C THR A 79 19.75 -8.66 0.77
N SER A 80 18.57 -8.42 1.34
CA SER A 80 18.33 -8.61 2.77
C SER A 80 17.00 -9.32 3.01
N GLU A 81 17.09 -10.61 3.36
CA GLU A 81 15.91 -11.39 3.71
C GLU A 81 15.31 -11.01 5.07
N ASP A 82 16.12 -10.39 5.92
CA ASP A 82 15.81 -10.05 7.31
C ASP A 82 15.51 -8.57 7.54
N SER A 83 15.38 -7.77 6.49
CA SER A 83 14.93 -6.38 6.62
C SER A 83 13.83 -6.03 5.63
N ALA A 84 12.94 -5.14 6.04
CA ALA A 84 11.90 -4.60 5.20
C ALA A 84 11.63 -3.13 5.58
N THR A 85 11.33 -2.30 4.60
CA THR A 85 10.90 -0.92 4.81
C THR A 85 9.41 -0.85 4.58
N LEU A 86 8.66 -0.47 5.62
CA LEU A 86 7.24 -0.18 5.54
C LEU A 86 7.04 1.31 5.33
N ARG A 87 6.22 1.65 4.35
CA ARG A 87 5.76 3.00 4.07
C ARG A 87 4.25 3.02 4.19
N ILE A 88 3.72 3.92 5.01
CA ILE A 88 2.28 4.10 5.22
C ILE A 88 1.95 5.53 4.82
N ASP A 89 1.11 5.70 3.81
CA ASP A 89 0.59 6.98 3.35
C ASP A 89 -0.89 7.06 3.78
N LEU A 90 -1.17 7.95 4.74
CA LEU A 90 -2.48 8.24 5.29
C LEU A 90 -2.97 9.59 4.76
N LYS A 91 -4.18 9.64 4.19
CA LYS A 91 -4.79 10.91 3.78
C LYS A 91 -5.89 11.32 4.75
N GLY A 92 -5.63 12.36 5.54
CA GLY A 92 -6.64 12.96 6.40
C GLY A 92 -7.33 14.16 5.78
N GLU A 93 -8.43 14.57 6.38
CA GLU A 93 -9.19 15.77 6.02
C GLU A 93 -8.33 17.05 6.00
N LYS A 94 -7.41 17.18 6.96
CA LYS A 94 -6.62 18.40 7.20
C LYS A 94 -5.21 18.32 6.66
N ALA A 95 -4.63 17.11 6.67
CA ALA A 95 -3.27 16.86 6.25
C ALA A 95 -3.09 15.38 5.88
N ASN A 96 -2.15 15.14 4.98
CA ASN A 96 -1.62 13.82 4.68
C ASN A 96 -0.44 13.50 5.60
N VAL A 97 -0.29 12.22 5.94
CA VAL A 97 0.79 11.69 6.76
C VAL A 97 1.49 10.56 6.05
N LEU A 98 2.81 10.67 6.01
CA LEU A 98 3.70 9.62 5.54
C LEU A 98 4.49 9.10 6.73
N ILE A 99 4.30 7.82 7.05
CA ILE A 99 5.05 7.11 8.08
C ILE A 99 6.00 6.16 7.38
N LYS A 100 7.29 6.27 7.69
CA LYS A 100 8.30 5.31 7.27
C LYS A 100 8.74 4.54 8.50
N SER A 101 8.72 3.21 8.39
CA SER A 101 9.15 2.30 9.44
C SER A 101 10.09 1.27 8.83
N TYR A 102 11.08 0.83 9.59
CA TYR A 102 11.95 -0.27 9.23
C TYR A 102 11.62 -1.48 10.10
N ALA A 103 11.46 -2.63 9.48
CA ALA A 103 11.25 -3.90 10.16
C ALA A 103 12.51 -4.74 10.00
N VAL A 104 12.97 -5.34 11.09
CA VAL A 104 14.11 -6.26 11.10
C VAL A 104 13.66 -7.58 11.71
N ARG A 105 14.05 -8.68 11.08
CA ARG A 105 13.82 -10.03 11.60
C ARG A 105 14.97 -10.40 12.52
N GLU A 106 14.65 -10.69 13.77
CA GLU A 106 15.63 -11.22 14.71
C GLU A 106 15.96 -12.70 14.41
N ALA A 107 17.08 -13.19 14.95
CA ALA A 107 17.47 -14.59 14.88
C ALA A 107 16.41 -15.56 15.48
N THR A 108 15.54 -15.05 16.36
CA THR A 108 14.38 -15.75 16.92
C THR A 108 13.24 -15.94 15.92
N GLY A 109 13.30 -15.27 14.76
CA GLY A 109 12.28 -15.26 13.73
C GLY A 109 11.18 -14.21 13.93
N ILE A 110 11.26 -13.41 15.01
CA ILE A 110 10.33 -12.33 15.34
C ILE A 110 10.69 -11.08 14.51
N TRP A 111 9.67 -10.40 13.99
CA TRP A 111 9.86 -9.10 13.34
C TRP A 111 9.71 -7.98 14.36
N ILE A 112 10.74 -7.15 14.49
CA ILE A 112 10.68 -5.92 15.27
C ILE A 112 10.54 -4.77 14.30
N ILE A 113 9.52 -3.94 14.55
CA ILE A 113 9.23 -2.77 13.74
C ILE A 113 9.68 -1.55 14.51
N TYR A 114 10.48 -0.75 13.83
CA TYR A 114 11.01 0.49 14.33
C TYR A 114 10.48 1.62 13.46
N GLN A 115 9.82 2.59 14.10
CA GLN A 115 9.38 3.79 13.42
C GLN A 115 10.61 4.66 13.09
N SER A 116 10.79 4.99 11.81
CA SER A 116 11.90 5.83 11.35
C SER A 116 11.47 7.29 11.37
N ASP A 117 10.46 7.62 10.58
CA ASP A 117 10.06 9.01 10.34
C ASP A 117 8.56 9.14 10.17
N THR A 118 8.04 10.31 10.53
CA THR A 118 6.65 10.69 10.27
C THR A 118 6.62 12.10 9.71
N THR A 119 6.18 12.22 8.47
CA THR A 119 6.12 13.48 7.73
C THR A 119 4.66 13.87 7.53
N PHE A 120 4.34 15.14 7.79
CA PHE A 120 3.02 15.72 7.54
C PHE A 120 3.11 16.63 6.32
N SER A 121 2.11 16.57 5.45
CA SER A 121 2.02 17.41 4.24
C SER A 121 0.57 17.78 3.97
N ASN A 122 0.31 19.01 3.51
CA ASN A 122 -1.02 19.44 3.06
C ASN A 122 -1.19 19.16 1.57
#